data_AF-A0A319C9E4-F1
#
_entry.id   AF-A0A319C9E4-F1
#
_cell.length_a   1.000
_cell.length_b   1.000
_cell.length_c   1.000
_cell.angle_alpha   90.00
_cell.angle_beta   90.00
_cell.angle_gamma   90.00
#
_symmetry.space_group_name_H-M   'P 1'
#
loop_
_entity.id
_entity.type
_entity.pdbx_description
1 polymer ?
#
loop_
_entity_poly.entity_id
_entity_poly.type
_entity_poly.pdbx_seq_one_letter_code
_entity_poly.pdbx_strand_id
1 'polypeptide(L)'
;MGIKNLFSVISEEAPDAVKTGEIKNHFGRKVAIDASMSIYSFLIAVRSDGQQLMNETGETTSHLMGMFYRTLRMVDNGIKPLYVFDGAPPKLKSGELAKRFARRGEATEAHEEAKETGTAEDVEKFSRRTVRVTREHNEECKKLLKLMGIPYIDAPTEAEAQCAVLARAGKVYAAASEDMDTLCFETPILLRHLTFSEQRKEPIQEIHLSRALEGLGMDRAQFIDLCILLGCDYLEPIPKVGPNTALKLIREHGTLEKVVEFIQNDPKKKYVIPDDWPYQDARELFLNPDVRDSNHPDCDFKWEAPDVEALVKYLVEDKGFNEDRVRSGAARLQKNLKTAQQSRLEGFFKPVARTDAEKANLKRKHDEKIQEQKKRKKDEAKAKKEAKARPRGAG
;
A
#
# COMPACT_ATOMS: atom_id res chain seq x y z
N MET A 1 4.71 6.99 0.22
CA MET A 1 3.55 7.28 1.08
C MET A 1 3.60 6.27 2.21
N GLY A 2 3.09 6.64 3.38
CA GLY A 2 3.09 5.76 4.53
C GLY A 2 4.30 5.79 5.42
N ILE A 3 4.55 4.62 6.05
CA ILE A 3 5.66 4.42 6.97
C ILE A 3 6.95 4.09 6.23
N LYS A 4 7.94 4.97 6.35
CA LYS A 4 9.25 4.81 5.69
C LYS A 4 9.96 3.56 6.21
N ASN A 5 10.50 2.74 5.31
CA ASN A 5 11.30 1.55 5.61
C ASN A 5 10.61 0.45 6.45
N LEU A 6 9.32 0.55 6.77
CA LEU A 6 8.63 -0.43 7.62
C LEU A 6 8.69 -1.84 7.04
N PHE A 7 8.51 -1.98 5.72
CA PHE A 7 8.62 -3.29 5.06
C PHE A 7 10.00 -3.91 5.23
N SER A 8 11.08 -3.11 5.17
CA SER A 8 12.45 -3.58 5.39
C SER A 8 12.63 -4.06 6.82
N VAL A 9 12.14 -3.28 7.79
CA VAL A 9 12.20 -3.65 9.22
C VAL A 9 11.46 -4.96 9.48
N ILE A 10 10.23 -5.10 8.98
CA ILE A 10 9.44 -6.34 9.12
C ILE A 10 10.14 -7.51 8.42
N SER A 11 10.69 -7.31 7.22
CA SER A 11 11.36 -8.38 6.48
C SER A 11 12.63 -8.88 7.17
N GLU A 12 13.33 -8.01 7.90
CA GLU A 12 14.55 -8.34 8.62
C GLU A 12 14.29 -8.91 10.01
N GLU A 13 13.36 -8.32 10.75
CA GLU A 13 13.10 -8.64 12.16
C GLU A 13 11.89 -9.54 12.35
N ALA A 14 11.05 -9.73 11.32
CA ALA A 14 9.87 -10.59 11.34
C ALA A 14 9.63 -11.32 9.99
N PRO A 15 10.63 -11.98 9.37
CA PRO A 15 10.48 -12.59 8.04
C PRO A 15 9.28 -13.54 7.89
N ASP A 16 8.91 -14.28 8.95
CA ASP A 16 7.77 -15.21 8.94
C ASP A 16 6.40 -14.50 8.85
N ALA A 17 6.37 -13.17 8.99
CA ALA A 17 5.20 -12.32 8.77
C ALA A 17 4.91 -12.06 7.29
N VAL A 18 5.93 -12.17 6.42
CA VAL A 18 5.81 -11.90 4.99
C VAL A 18 5.74 -13.20 4.21
N LYS A 19 4.70 -13.36 3.42
CA LYS A 19 4.58 -14.44 2.42
C LYS A 19 4.56 -13.83 1.03
N THR A 20 5.06 -14.57 0.05
CA THR A 20 4.95 -14.22 -1.35
C THR A 20 4.26 -15.35 -2.10
N GLY A 21 3.45 -15.01 -3.10
CA GLY A 21 2.71 -16.01 -3.85
C GLY A 21 2.08 -15.50 -5.14
N GLU A 22 1.50 -16.43 -5.88
CA GLU A 22 0.73 -16.12 -7.08
C GLU A 22 -0.65 -15.56 -6.73
N ILE A 23 -1.19 -14.70 -7.59
CA ILE A 23 -2.54 -14.14 -7.43
C ILE A 23 -3.62 -15.23 -7.30
N LYS A 24 -3.44 -16.39 -7.95
CA LYS A 24 -4.34 -17.55 -7.90
C LYS A 24 -4.52 -18.10 -6.49
N ASN A 25 -3.55 -17.90 -5.60
CA ASN A 25 -3.64 -18.34 -4.21
C ASN A 25 -4.76 -17.64 -3.45
N HIS A 26 -5.25 -16.49 -3.96
CA HIS A 26 -6.33 -15.71 -3.37
C HIS A 26 -7.71 -15.97 -4.00
N PHE A 27 -7.86 -17.05 -4.79
CA PHE A 27 -9.17 -17.46 -5.33
C PHE A 27 -10.23 -17.55 -4.22
N GLY A 28 -11.38 -16.93 -4.42
CA GLY A 28 -12.50 -16.92 -3.47
C GLY A 28 -12.39 -15.88 -2.35
N ARG A 29 -11.30 -15.09 -2.31
CA ARG A 29 -11.14 -14.06 -1.27
C ARG A 29 -11.84 -12.76 -1.68
N LYS A 30 -12.56 -12.18 -0.72
CA LYS A 30 -13.00 -10.78 -0.78
C LYS A 30 -11.85 -9.89 -0.31
N VAL A 31 -11.54 -8.81 -1.01
CA VAL A 31 -10.41 -7.93 -0.67
C VAL A 31 -10.86 -6.48 -0.76
N ALA A 32 -10.61 -5.68 0.28
CA ALA A 32 -10.82 -4.24 0.25
C ALA A 32 -9.55 -3.57 -0.30
N ILE A 33 -9.70 -2.72 -1.31
CA ILE A 33 -8.61 -2.14 -2.09
C ILE A 33 -8.64 -0.64 -1.91
N ASP A 34 -7.50 -0.07 -1.53
CA ASP A 34 -7.28 1.37 -1.54
C ASP A 34 -7.31 1.90 -2.98
N ALA A 35 -8.39 2.60 -3.33
CA ALA A 35 -8.64 3.10 -4.67
C ALA A 35 -7.73 4.31 -4.99
N SER A 36 -7.49 5.19 -4.02
CA SER A 36 -6.66 6.38 -4.21
C SER A 36 -5.23 6.02 -4.60
N MET A 37 -4.61 5.09 -3.85
CA MET A 37 -3.29 4.58 -4.18
C MET A 37 -3.27 3.84 -5.51
N SER A 38 -4.33 3.11 -5.82
CA SER A 38 -4.47 2.40 -7.11
C SER A 38 -4.53 3.37 -8.29
N ILE A 39 -5.40 4.38 -8.25
CA ILE A 39 -5.58 5.38 -9.31
C ILE A 39 -4.28 6.14 -9.54
N TYR A 40 -3.61 6.58 -8.46
CA TYR A 40 -2.30 7.22 -8.56
C TYR A 40 -1.29 6.33 -9.29
N SER A 41 -1.23 5.03 -8.94
CA SER A 41 -0.34 4.07 -9.60
C SER A 41 -0.68 3.88 -11.09
N PHE A 42 -1.97 3.91 -11.45
CA PHE A 42 -2.42 3.75 -12.84
C PHE A 42 -2.04 4.95 -13.68
N LEU A 43 -2.24 6.17 -13.17
CA LEU A 43 -1.85 7.40 -13.86
C LEU A 43 -0.34 7.50 -14.11
N ILE A 44 0.48 6.89 -13.26
CA ILE A 44 1.94 6.81 -13.45
C ILE A 44 2.31 5.72 -14.45
N ALA A 45 1.75 4.51 -14.29
CA ALA A 45 2.22 3.32 -14.99
C ALA A 45 1.56 3.05 -16.35
N VAL A 46 0.33 3.52 -16.56
CA VAL A 46 -0.42 3.28 -17.80
C VAL A 46 -0.16 4.44 -18.76
N ARG A 47 0.77 4.24 -19.68
CA ARG A 47 1.26 5.26 -20.62
C ARG A 47 1.53 4.65 -22.00
N SER A 48 1.46 5.47 -23.04
CA SER A 48 1.99 5.18 -24.38
C SER A 48 3.05 6.22 -24.70
N ASP A 49 4.21 5.79 -25.20
CA ASP A 49 5.31 6.68 -25.61
C ASP A 49 5.68 7.72 -24.53
N GLY A 50 5.70 7.29 -23.27
CA GLY A 50 6.01 8.12 -22.11
C GLY A 50 4.89 9.07 -21.65
N GLN A 51 3.76 9.15 -22.37
CA GLN A 51 2.63 10.03 -22.07
C GLN A 51 1.41 9.26 -21.54
N GLN A 52 0.57 9.93 -20.76
CA GLN A 52 -0.69 9.34 -20.28
C GLN A 52 -1.63 9.10 -21.47
N LEU A 53 -2.44 8.03 -21.39
CA LEU A 53 -3.45 7.77 -22.40
C LEU A 53 -4.53 8.83 -22.33
N MET A 54 -4.99 9.29 -23.49
CA MET A 54 -6.05 10.29 -23.62
C MET A 54 -7.06 9.86 -24.68
N ASN A 55 -8.28 10.38 -24.62
CA ASN A 55 -9.26 10.29 -25.71
C ASN A 55 -9.03 11.41 -26.74
N GLU A 56 -9.87 11.46 -27.77
CA GLU A 56 -9.78 12.45 -28.85
C GLU A 56 -9.97 13.90 -28.39
N THR A 57 -10.65 14.11 -27.25
CA THR A 57 -10.85 15.44 -26.65
C THR A 57 -9.70 15.87 -25.71
N GLY A 58 -8.69 15.00 -25.52
CA GLY A 58 -7.53 15.28 -24.67
C GLY A 58 -7.75 14.96 -23.18
N GLU A 59 -8.85 14.32 -22.81
CA GLU A 59 -9.11 13.87 -21.44
C GLU A 59 -8.28 12.62 -21.14
N THR A 60 -7.68 12.54 -19.95
CA THR A 60 -6.89 11.38 -19.54
C THR A 60 -7.79 10.14 -19.35
N THR A 61 -7.33 8.97 -19.81
CA THR A 61 -8.05 7.69 -19.69
C THR A 61 -7.24 6.59 -19.01
N SER A 62 -5.99 6.88 -18.62
CA SER A 62 -5.08 5.94 -17.95
C SER A 62 -5.65 5.31 -16.68
N HIS A 63 -6.37 6.07 -15.85
CA HIS A 63 -7.01 5.56 -14.63
C HIS A 63 -8.15 4.59 -14.95
N LEU A 64 -8.96 4.87 -15.98
CA LEU A 64 -10.02 3.96 -16.43
C LEU A 64 -9.46 2.66 -16.98
N MET A 65 -8.42 2.77 -17.83
CA MET A 65 -7.69 1.62 -18.38
C MET A 65 -7.09 0.75 -17.26
N GLY A 66 -6.40 1.38 -16.31
CA GLY A 66 -5.85 0.70 -15.14
C GLY A 66 -6.93 0.02 -14.30
N MET A 67 -7.97 0.77 -13.93
CA MET A 67 -9.07 0.27 -13.11
C MET A 67 -9.76 -0.93 -13.77
N PHE A 68 -10.11 -0.82 -15.05
CA PHE A 68 -10.78 -1.87 -15.82
C PHE A 68 -9.95 -3.16 -15.85
N TYR A 69 -8.72 -3.11 -16.36
CA TYR A 69 -7.93 -4.33 -16.57
C TYR A 69 -7.37 -4.94 -15.28
N ARG A 70 -7.06 -4.13 -14.24
CA ARG A 70 -6.64 -4.68 -12.95
C ARG A 70 -7.77 -5.37 -12.23
N THR A 71 -8.97 -4.78 -12.28
CA THR A 71 -10.19 -5.42 -11.75
C THR A 71 -10.49 -6.72 -12.48
N LEU A 72 -10.43 -6.73 -13.81
CA LEU A 72 -10.59 -7.94 -14.61
C LEU A 72 -9.60 -9.04 -14.21
N ARG A 73 -8.32 -8.70 -14.03
CA ARG A 73 -7.31 -9.66 -13.57
C ARG A 73 -7.67 -10.27 -12.22
N MET A 74 -8.13 -9.47 -11.26
CA MET A 74 -8.54 -9.96 -9.95
C MET A 74 -9.74 -10.90 -10.04
N VAL A 75 -10.79 -10.48 -10.76
CA VAL A 75 -12.01 -11.24 -10.95
C VAL A 75 -11.76 -12.56 -11.67
N ASP A 76 -10.89 -12.58 -12.68
CA ASP A 76 -10.46 -13.80 -13.38
C ASP A 76 -9.75 -14.82 -12.48
N ASN A 77 -9.04 -14.33 -11.46
CA ASN A 77 -8.41 -15.17 -10.45
C ASN A 77 -9.36 -15.48 -9.28
N GLY A 78 -10.65 -15.19 -9.42
CA GLY A 78 -11.68 -15.44 -8.42
C GLY A 78 -11.60 -14.55 -7.19
N ILE A 79 -10.85 -13.45 -7.22
CA ILE A 79 -10.87 -12.45 -6.17
C ILE A 79 -12.12 -11.59 -6.35
N LYS A 80 -12.76 -11.23 -5.22
CA LYS A 80 -13.89 -10.31 -5.17
C LYS A 80 -13.41 -8.94 -4.66
N PRO A 81 -13.07 -7.99 -5.55
CA PRO A 81 -12.54 -6.70 -5.15
C PRO A 81 -13.64 -5.76 -4.67
N LEU A 82 -13.38 -5.05 -3.58
CA LEU A 82 -14.18 -3.93 -3.08
C LEU A 82 -13.25 -2.72 -3.07
N TYR A 83 -13.59 -1.64 -3.77
CA TYR A 83 -12.76 -0.45 -3.78
C TYR A 83 -13.17 0.53 -2.68
N VAL A 84 -12.20 1.16 -2.01
CA VAL A 84 -12.45 2.18 -1.00
C VAL A 84 -11.75 3.46 -1.44
N PHE A 85 -12.51 4.55 -1.54
CA PHE A 85 -12.01 5.86 -1.95
C PHE A 85 -11.78 6.74 -0.72
N ASP A 86 -10.76 7.61 -0.76
CA ASP A 86 -10.54 8.59 0.31
C ASP A 86 -11.67 9.60 0.40
N GLY A 87 -11.95 10.02 1.62
CA GLY A 87 -12.70 11.22 1.95
C GLY A 87 -11.78 12.42 2.21
N ALA A 88 -12.10 13.21 3.22
CA ALA A 88 -11.32 14.39 3.55
C ALA A 88 -10.03 13.99 4.30
N PRO A 89 -8.84 14.48 3.90
CA PRO A 89 -7.61 14.13 4.59
C PRO A 89 -7.60 14.70 6.02
N PRO A 90 -7.03 13.97 7.00
CA PRO A 90 -6.91 14.46 8.37
C PRO A 90 -6.00 15.69 8.43
N LYS A 91 -6.29 16.61 9.36
CA LYS A 91 -5.55 17.89 9.48
C LYS A 91 -4.04 17.69 9.66
N LEU A 92 -3.62 16.67 10.40
CA LEU A 92 -2.21 16.34 10.61
C LEU A 92 -1.46 16.04 9.30
N LYS A 93 -2.16 15.55 8.26
CA LYS A 93 -1.55 15.26 6.95
C LYS A 93 -1.26 16.52 6.13
N SER A 94 -1.69 17.70 6.57
CA SER A 94 -1.53 18.97 5.84
C SER A 94 -0.08 19.31 5.50
N GLY A 95 0.87 19.04 6.41
CA GLY A 95 2.30 19.26 6.16
C GLY A 95 2.85 18.40 5.02
N GLU A 96 2.54 17.10 5.01
CA GLU A 96 2.94 16.20 3.92
C GLU A 96 2.24 16.55 2.60
N LEU A 97 0.97 16.96 2.65
CA LEU A 97 0.25 17.44 1.46
C LEU A 97 0.89 18.71 0.87
N ALA A 98 1.29 19.66 1.71
CA ALA A 98 2.01 20.86 1.27
C ALA A 98 3.36 20.51 0.62
N LYS A 99 4.11 19.56 1.21
CA LYS A 99 5.37 19.05 0.62
C LYS A 99 5.16 18.32 -0.70
N ARG A 100 4.08 17.57 -0.85
CA ARG A 100 3.72 16.92 -2.13
C ARG A 100 3.35 17.97 -3.17
N PHE A 101 2.65 19.03 -2.77
CA PHE A 101 2.34 20.16 -3.64
C PHE A 101 3.60 20.88 -4.12
N ALA A 102 4.51 21.24 -3.20
CA ALA A 102 5.76 21.92 -3.53
C ALA A 102 6.65 21.09 -4.48
N ARG A 103 6.90 19.82 -4.14
CA ARG A 103 7.67 18.88 -5.00
C ARG A 103 7.08 18.73 -6.40
N ARG A 104 5.75 18.81 -6.51
CA ARG A 104 5.07 18.76 -7.80
C ARG A 104 5.23 20.06 -8.59
N GLY A 105 5.20 21.22 -7.91
CA GLY A 105 5.51 22.51 -8.53
C GLY A 105 6.90 22.51 -9.15
N GLU A 106 7.91 22.16 -8.34
CA GLU A 106 9.31 22.00 -8.79
C GLU A 106 9.43 21.00 -9.95
N ALA A 107 8.73 19.86 -9.88
CA ALA A 107 8.74 18.87 -10.95
C ALA A 107 8.03 19.35 -12.22
N THR A 108 7.07 20.27 -12.11
CA THR A 108 6.37 20.86 -13.26
C THR A 108 7.28 21.85 -13.97
N GLU A 109 7.97 22.71 -13.22
CA GLU A 109 8.98 23.63 -13.76
C GLU A 109 10.10 22.84 -14.47
N ALA A 110 10.66 21.83 -13.80
CA ALA A 110 11.68 20.96 -14.39
C ALA A 110 11.18 20.17 -15.61
N HIS A 111 9.89 19.83 -15.67
CA HIS A 111 9.30 19.17 -16.83
C HIS A 111 9.21 20.11 -18.05
N GLU A 112 8.82 21.37 -17.85
CA GLU A 112 8.78 22.34 -18.95
C GLU A 112 10.18 22.67 -19.45
N GLU A 113 11.16 22.85 -18.55
CA GLU A 113 12.57 23.02 -18.94
C GLU A 113 13.10 21.80 -19.72
N ALA A 114 12.77 20.58 -19.26
CA ALA A 114 13.19 19.35 -19.93
C ALA A 114 12.56 19.17 -21.32
N LYS A 115 11.35 19.70 -21.57
CA LYS A 115 10.76 19.68 -22.93
C LYS A 115 11.55 20.54 -23.91
N GLU A 116 12.14 21.63 -23.44
CA GLU A 116 12.90 22.55 -24.28
C GLU A 116 14.35 22.09 -24.48
N THR A 117 14.98 21.55 -23.43
CA THR A 117 16.45 21.35 -23.38
C THR A 117 16.89 19.96 -22.93
N GLY A 118 15.96 19.15 -22.41
CA GLY A 118 16.25 17.87 -21.78
C GLY A 118 16.23 16.68 -22.73
N THR A 119 16.60 15.51 -22.19
CA THR A 119 16.48 14.24 -22.90
C THR A 119 15.04 13.72 -22.82
N ALA A 120 14.65 12.82 -23.73
CA ALA A 120 13.35 12.14 -23.65
C ALA A 120 13.15 11.40 -22.31
N GLU A 121 14.23 10.85 -21.74
CA GLU A 121 14.22 10.20 -20.42
C GLU A 121 13.93 11.21 -19.29
N ASP A 122 14.51 12.41 -19.35
CA ASP A 122 14.26 13.47 -18.38
C ASP A 122 12.81 13.97 -18.46
N VAL A 123 12.30 14.19 -19.68
CA VAL A 123 10.90 14.57 -19.92
C VAL A 123 9.97 13.53 -19.31
N GLU A 124 10.18 12.23 -19.58
CA GLU A 124 9.34 11.18 -19.02
C GLU A 124 9.43 11.13 -17.48
N LYS A 125 10.64 11.22 -16.94
CA LYS A 125 10.90 11.19 -15.49
C LYS A 125 10.19 12.32 -14.75
N PHE A 126 10.28 13.56 -15.26
CA PHE A 126 9.61 14.69 -14.64
C PHE A 126 8.09 14.63 -14.88
N SER A 127 7.63 14.21 -16.06
CA SER A 127 6.21 13.99 -16.37
C SER A 127 5.52 13.02 -15.39
N ARG A 128 6.23 11.96 -14.96
CA ARG A 128 5.69 11.03 -13.95
C ARG A 128 5.55 11.68 -12.56
N ARG A 129 6.36 12.69 -12.25
CA ARG A 129 6.35 13.42 -10.97
C ARG A 129 5.31 14.54 -10.93
N THR A 130 4.78 14.98 -12.07
CA THR A 130 3.70 15.97 -12.14
C THR A 130 2.31 15.38 -11.89
N VAL A 131 2.19 14.04 -11.94
CA VAL A 131 0.90 13.33 -11.84
C VAL A 131 0.14 13.68 -10.55
N ARG A 132 -1.15 13.96 -10.72
CA ARG A 132 -2.12 14.21 -9.64
C ARG A 132 -3.41 13.43 -9.89
N VAL A 133 -3.98 12.86 -8.84
CA VAL A 133 -5.36 12.36 -8.86
C VAL A 133 -6.33 13.54 -8.64
N THR A 134 -7.29 13.69 -9.53
CA THR A 134 -8.35 14.72 -9.46
C THR A 134 -9.64 14.10 -8.94
N ARG A 135 -10.58 14.95 -8.51
CA ARG A 135 -11.93 14.49 -8.15
C ARG A 135 -12.63 13.82 -9.33
N GLU A 136 -12.43 14.34 -10.53
CA GLU A 136 -12.97 13.78 -11.77
C GLU A 136 -12.52 12.34 -12.00
N HIS A 137 -11.21 12.05 -11.86
CA HIS A 137 -10.71 10.67 -11.97
C HIS A 137 -11.39 9.71 -10.98
N ASN A 138 -11.72 10.19 -9.77
CA ASN A 138 -12.45 9.38 -8.78
C ASN A 138 -13.88 9.12 -9.22
N GLU A 139 -14.63 10.14 -9.65
CA GLU A 139 -16.01 9.99 -10.12
C GLU A 139 -16.10 9.10 -11.37
N GLU A 140 -15.17 9.24 -12.30
CA GLU A 140 -15.08 8.40 -13.50
C GLU A 140 -14.79 6.93 -13.17
N CYS A 141 -13.89 6.69 -12.20
CA CYS A 141 -13.61 5.34 -11.69
C CYS A 141 -14.82 4.76 -10.95
N LYS A 142 -15.53 5.53 -10.13
CA LYS A 142 -16.76 5.09 -9.45
C LYS A 142 -17.85 4.72 -10.45
N LYS A 143 -18.06 5.55 -11.48
CA LYS A 143 -18.97 5.27 -12.59
C LYS A 143 -18.59 3.95 -13.26
N LEU A 144 -17.31 3.77 -13.61
CA LEU A 144 -16.81 2.53 -14.19
C LEU A 144 -17.08 1.31 -13.30
N LEU A 145 -16.72 1.36 -12.02
CA LEU A 145 -16.92 0.25 -11.07
C LEU A 145 -18.38 -0.14 -10.94
N LYS A 146 -19.28 0.86 -10.87
CA LYS A 146 -20.73 0.62 -10.86
C LYS A 146 -21.19 -0.12 -12.11
N LEU A 147 -20.77 0.31 -13.29
CA LEU A 147 -21.11 -0.36 -14.56
C LEU A 147 -20.52 -1.77 -14.64
N MET A 148 -19.37 -2.02 -14.01
CA MET A 148 -18.75 -3.34 -13.91
C MET A 148 -19.42 -4.26 -12.87
N GLY A 149 -20.37 -3.77 -12.07
CA GLY A 149 -20.99 -4.53 -10.97
C GLY A 149 -20.05 -4.74 -9.77
N ILE A 150 -19.03 -3.89 -9.62
CA ILE A 150 -18.05 -3.96 -8.55
C ILE A 150 -18.38 -2.92 -7.48
N PRO A 151 -18.54 -3.30 -6.21
CA PRO A 151 -18.88 -2.36 -5.16
C PRO A 151 -17.71 -1.43 -4.85
N TYR A 152 -18.05 -0.23 -4.39
CA TYR A 152 -17.11 0.70 -3.80
C TYR A 152 -17.72 1.39 -2.58
N ILE A 153 -16.86 1.93 -1.72
CA ILE A 153 -17.22 2.70 -0.52
C ILE A 153 -16.40 3.99 -0.52
N ASP A 154 -17.00 5.09 -0.08
CA ASP A 154 -16.29 6.32 0.25
C ASP A 154 -15.93 6.30 1.74
N ALA A 155 -14.65 6.36 2.10
CA ALA A 155 -14.21 6.48 3.49
C ALA A 155 -14.49 7.90 4.03
N PRO A 156 -14.64 8.11 5.35
CA PRO A 156 -14.73 9.46 5.92
C PRO A 156 -13.42 10.23 5.70
N THR A 157 -12.30 9.54 5.95
CA THR A 157 -10.95 10.07 5.80
C THR A 157 -10.12 9.18 4.89
N GLU A 158 -9.32 8.27 5.44
CA GLU A 158 -8.35 7.48 4.69
C GLU A 158 -8.89 6.09 4.31
N ALA A 159 -8.72 5.74 3.04
CA ALA A 159 -9.20 4.50 2.45
C ALA A 159 -8.53 3.27 3.07
N GLU A 160 -7.23 3.33 3.33
CA GLU A 160 -6.44 2.28 3.99
C GLU A 160 -6.97 1.96 5.39
N ALA A 161 -7.37 2.98 6.16
CA ALA A 161 -7.94 2.82 7.49
C ALA A 161 -9.31 2.13 7.42
N GLN A 162 -10.17 2.56 6.50
CA GLN A 162 -11.46 1.93 6.26
C GLN A 162 -11.33 0.48 5.74
N CYS A 163 -10.35 0.21 4.87
CA CYS A 163 -10.02 -1.14 4.42
C CYS A 163 -9.62 -2.04 5.60
N ALA A 164 -8.79 -1.53 6.51
CA ALA A 164 -8.37 -2.27 7.69
C ALA A 164 -9.55 -2.62 8.61
N VAL A 165 -10.50 -1.70 8.82
CA VAL A 165 -11.73 -1.94 9.59
C VAL A 165 -12.55 -3.08 9.01
N LEU A 166 -12.75 -3.08 7.68
CA LEU A 166 -13.50 -4.14 6.99
C LEU A 166 -12.81 -5.51 7.10
N ALA A 167 -11.48 -5.53 7.05
CA ALA A 167 -10.68 -6.74 7.22
C ALA A 167 -10.73 -7.28 8.66
N ARG A 168 -10.59 -6.41 9.68
CA ARG A 168 -10.72 -6.80 11.10
C ARG A 168 -12.11 -7.35 11.41
N ALA A 169 -13.15 -6.75 10.85
CA ALA A 169 -14.53 -7.20 11.01
C ALA A 169 -14.84 -8.52 10.27
N GLY A 170 -13.90 -9.05 9.48
CA GLY A 170 -14.10 -10.26 8.67
C GLY A 170 -15.05 -10.08 7.48
N LYS A 171 -15.42 -8.83 7.13
CA LYS A 171 -16.20 -8.53 5.92
C LYS A 171 -15.41 -8.81 4.64
N VAL A 172 -14.09 -8.60 4.71
CA VAL A 172 -13.12 -8.99 3.69
C VAL A 172 -11.98 -9.80 4.31
N TYR A 173 -11.23 -10.54 3.49
CA TYR A 173 -10.08 -11.32 3.92
C TYR A 173 -8.88 -10.44 4.32
N ALA A 174 -8.63 -9.38 3.55
CA ALA A 174 -7.46 -8.53 3.68
C ALA A 174 -7.75 -7.13 3.12
N ALA A 175 -6.95 -6.17 3.58
CA ALA A 175 -6.77 -4.88 2.91
C ALA A 175 -5.68 -5.00 1.84
N ALA A 176 -5.83 -4.30 0.73
CA ALA A 176 -4.84 -4.22 -0.33
C ALA A 176 -4.46 -2.77 -0.60
N SER A 177 -3.22 -2.43 -0.27
CA SER A 177 -2.61 -1.13 -0.55
C SER A 177 -1.10 -1.31 -0.71
N GLU A 178 -0.46 -0.38 -1.41
CA GLU A 178 1.00 -0.24 -1.34
C GLU A 178 1.46 0.55 -0.12
N ASP A 179 0.51 1.19 0.56
CA ASP A 179 0.79 1.93 1.76
C ASP A 179 0.97 0.99 2.96
N MET A 180 2.08 1.16 3.68
CA MET A 180 2.45 0.34 4.82
C MET A 180 1.81 0.82 6.12
N ASP A 181 1.28 2.05 6.16
CA ASP A 181 0.51 2.57 7.29
C ASP A 181 -0.81 1.83 7.51
N THR A 182 -1.30 1.09 6.50
CA THR A 182 -2.46 0.19 6.62
C THR A 182 -2.29 -0.80 7.78
N LEU A 183 -1.05 -1.21 8.09
CA LEU A 183 -0.73 -2.06 9.26
C LEU A 183 -0.91 -1.33 10.59
N CYS A 184 -0.68 -0.02 10.65
CA CYS A 184 -0.89 0.81 11.84
C CYS A 184 -2.38 0.91 12.18
N PHE A 185 -3.24 0.92 11.15
CA PHE A 185 -4.69 0.78 11.29
C PHE A 185 -5.17 -0.64 11.60
N GLU A 186 -4.27 -1.54 12.00
CA GLU A 186 -4.58 -2.87 12.52
C GLU A 186 -5.24 -3.80 11.48
N THR A 187 -4.92 -3.68 10.19
CA THR A 187 -5.36 -4.71 9.23
C THR A 187 -4.73 -6.07 9.61
N PRO A 188 -5.49 -7.17 9.70
CA PRO A 188 -4.92 -8.48 10.01
C PRO A 188 -3.94 -8.95 8.93
N ILE A 189 -4.26 -8.62 7.67
CA ILE A 189 -3.51 -9.01 6.48
C ILE A 189 -3.47 -7.81 5.53
N LEU A 190 -2.25 -7.42 5.13
CA LEU A 190 -2.00 -6.45 4.06
C LEU A 190 -1.52 -7.20 2.82
N LEU A 191 -2.23 -7.04 1.71
CA LEU A 191 -1.83 -7.51 0.39
C LEU A 191 -1.20 -6.36 -0.41
N ARG A 192 0.06 -6.54 -0.79
CA ARG A 192 0.76 -5.64 -1.71
C ARG A 192 0.95 -6.30 -3.07
N HIS A 193 1.16 -5.46 -4.07
CA HIS A 193 1.32 -5.79 -5.49
C HIS A 193 0.05 -6.33 -6.17
N LEU A 194 -1.11 -6.26 -5.50
CA LEU A 194 -2.36 -6.78 -6.04
C LEU A 194 -2.81 -6.03 -7.31
N THR A 195 -2.64 -4.72 -7.31
CA THR A 195 -3.06 -3.81 -8.39
C THR A 195 -1.96 -3.57 -9.42
N PHE A 196 -0.82 -4.24 -9.30
CA PHE A 196 0.27 -4.15 -10.26
C PHE A 196 -0.09 -4.81 -11.60
N SER A 197 0.61 -4.37 -12.65
CA SER A 197 0.51 -5.02 -13.96
C SER A 197 1.00 -6.45 -13.91
N GLU A 198 0.27 -7.34 -14.56
CA GLU A 198 0.72 -8.72 -14.77
C GLU A 198 2.07 -8.77 -15.50
N GLN A 199 2.33 -7.80 -16.39
CA GLN A 199 3.60 -7.66 -17.09
C GLN A 199 4.80 -7.44 -16.16
N ARG A 200 4.59 -6.90 -14.95
CA ARG A 200 5.67 -6.73 -13.97
C ARG A 200 6.14 -8.07 -13.39
N LYS A 201 5.33 -9.14 -13.50
CA LYS A 201 5.62 -10.48 -12.96
C LYS A 201 6.00 -10.46 -11.48
N GLU A 202 5.51 -9.48 -10.73
CA GLU A 202 5.74 -9.35 -9.30
C GLU A 202 4.78 -10.29 -8.53
N PRO A 203 5.29 -11.11 -7.59
CA PRO A 203 4.44 -11.91 -6.75
C PRO A 203 3.63 -11.01 -5.80
N ILE A 204 2.44 -11.48 -5.41
CA ILE A 204 1.66 -10.85 -4.36
C ILE A 204 2.41 -11.01 -3.04
N GLN A 205 2.56 -9.92 -2.30
CA GLN A 205 3.12 -9.94 -0.95
C GLN A 205 1.97 -9.91 0.05
N GLU A 206 1.97 -10.85 0.98
CA GLU A 206 1.00 -10.96 2.05
C GLU A 206 1.71 -10.76 3.40
N ILE A 207 1.34 -9.70 4.11
CA ILE A 207 1.94 -9.34 5.39
C ILE A 207 0.92 -9.56 6.50
N HIS A 208 1.23 -10.47 7.41
CA HIS A 208 0.38 -10.77 8.57
C HIS A 208 0.79 -9.91 9.77
N LEU A 209 -0.10 -9.03 10.23
CA LEU A 209 0.20 -8.12 11.34
C LEU A 209 0.55 -8.86 12.63
N SER A 210 -0.21 -9.90 12.98
CA SER A 210 0.03 -10.66 14.22
C SER A 210 1.43 -11.27 14.28
N ARG A 211 1.93 -11.76 13.14
CA ARG A 211 3.28 -12.31 13.03
C ARG A 211 4.34 -11.21 13.01
N ALA A 212 4.04 -10.05 12.45
CA ALA A 212 4.92 -8.90 12.49
C ALA A 212 5.12 -8.42 13.94
N LEU A 213 4.04 -8.28 14.70
CA LEU A 213 4.07 -7.96 16.13
C LEU A 213 4.83 -9.02 16.95
N GLU A 214 4.55 -10.31 16.72
CA GLU A 214 5.26 -11.42 17.36
C GLU A 214 6.77 -11.39 17.09
N GLY A 215 7.16 -11.24 15.81
CA GLY A 215 8.57 -11.21 15.40
C GLY A 215 9.32 -9.96 15.88
N LEU A 216 8.65 -8.81 15.92
CA LEU A 216 9.23 -7.58 16.46
C LEU A 216 9.33 -7.59 17.98
N GLY A 217 8.50 -8.41 18.64
CA GLY A 217 8.38 -8.47 20.10
C GLY A 217 7.70 -7.22 20.66
N MET A 218 6.67 -6.71 19.97
CA MET A 218 5.99 -5.46 20.28
C MET A 218 4.48 -5.67 20.32
N ASP A 219 3.79 -4.92 21.19
CA ASP A 219 2.35 -4.77 21.09
C ASP A 219 1.95 -3.71 20.03
N ARG A 220 0.64 -3.50 19.83
CA ARG A 220 0.13 -2.54 18.84
C ARG A 220 0.59 -1.11 19.14
N ALA A 221 0.60 -0.70 20.41
CA ALA A 221 0.97 0.68 20.78
C ALA A 221 2.46 0.94 20.49
N GLN A 222 3.33 0.00 20.89
CA GLN A 222 4.76 0.06 20.59
C GLN A 222 5.05 -0.01 19.08
N PHE A 223 4.26 -0.77 18.33
CA PHE A 223 4.39 -0.84 16.88
C PHE A 223 4.02 0.48 16.20
N ILE A 224 2.96 1.15 16.64
CA ILE A 224 2.59 2.49 16.14
C ILE A 224 3.69 3.49 16.49
N ASP A 225 4.22 3.45 17.71
CA ASP A 225 5.34 4.29 18.15
C ASP A 225 6.60 4.10 17.29
N LEU A 226 6.93 2.85 16.96
CA LEU A 226 7.98 2.53 16.02
C LEU A 226 7.70 3.16 14.65
N CYS A 227 6.47 3.05 14.14
CA CYS A 227 6.09 3.58 12.84
C CYS A 227 6.20 5.11 12.79
N ILE A 228 5.84 5.81 13.88
CA ILE A 228 6.04 7.25 14.01
C ILE A 228 7.53 7.61 13.96
N LEU A 229 8.40 6.89 14.67
CA LEU A 229 9.86 7.14 14.62
C LEU A 229 10.48 6.83 13.26
N LEU A 230 9.99 5.81 12.56
CA LEU A 230 10.42 5.50 11.20
C LEU A 230 10.07 6.64 10.22
N GLY A 231 9.00 7.37 10.53
CA GLY A 231 8.48 8.49 9.76
C GLY A 231 7.22 8.08 9.00
N CYS A 232 6.11 8.70 9.38
CA CYS A 232 4.80 8.57 8.73
C CYS A 232 4.40 9.88 8.04
N ASP A 233 3.20 9.93 7.48
CA ASP A 233 2.70 11.06 6.68
C ASP A 233 2.10 12.21 7.55
N TYR A 234 2.05 12.07 8.89
CA TYR A 234 1.35 12.99 9.79
C TYR A 234 2.24 13.95 10.59
N LEU A 235 3.56 13.72 10.61
CA LEU A 235 4.54 14.56 11.31
C LEU A 235 5.95 14.33 10.76
N GLU A 236 6.85 15.27 11.04
CA GLU A 236 8.23 15.21 10.57
C GLU A 236 9.01 14.05 11.22
N PRO A 237 9.85 13.33 10.45
CA PRO A 237 10.76 12.35 11.05
C PRO A 237 11.86 13.07 11.86
N ILE A 238 12.29 12.46 12.96
CA ILE A 238 13.43 12.98 13.73
C ILE A 238 14.72 12.82 12.88
N PRO A 239 15.46 13.91 12.58
CA PRO A 239 16.69 13.83 11.83
C PRO A 239 17.70 12.85 12.45
N LYS A 240 18.39 12.08 11.60
CA LYS A 240 19.38 11.05 11.99
C LYS A 240 18.82 9.83 12.73
N VAL A 241 17.51 9.74 12.95
CA VAL A 241 16.84 8.52 13.42
C VAL A 241 16.43 7.69 12.20
N GLY A 242 17.28 6.72 11.84
CA GLY A 242 16.99 5.73 10.81
C GLY A 242 16.37 4.44 11.38
N PRO A 243 16.07 3.43 10.54
CA PRO A 243 15.33 2.24 10.95
C PRO A 243 15.94 1.48 12.14
N ASN A 244 17.25 1.24 12.10
CA ASN A 244 17.97 0.56 13.19
C ASN A 244 17.94 1.37 14.50
N THR A 245 18.04 2.69 14.39
CA THR A 245 18.01 3.59 15.55
C THR A 245 16.60 3.65 16.14
N ALA A 246 15.56 3.80 15.31
CA ALA A 246 14.16 3.80 15.75
C ALA A 246 13.81 2.51 16.49
N LEU A 247 14.16 1.35 15.92
CA LEU A 247 13.92 0.05 16.53
C LEU A 247 14.65 -0.10 17.86
N LYS A 248 15.91 0.35 17.93
CA LYS A 248 16.70 0.35 19.16
C LYS A 248 16.03 1.21 20.24
N LEU A 249 15.66 2.44 19.91
CA LEU A 249 15.05 3.38 20.86
C LEU A 249 13.73 2.83 21.42
N ILE A 250 12.85 2.27 20.58
CA ILE A 250 11.58 1.69 21.07
C ILE A 250 11.83 0.45 21.93
N ARG A 251 12.78 -0.41 21.58
CA ARG A 251 13.10 -1.59 22.40
C ARG A 251 13.70 -1.22 23.75
N GLU A 252 14.50 -0.16 23.82
CA GLU A 252 15.14 0.30 25.05
C GLU A 252 14.20 1.09 25.97
N HIS A 253 13.38 1.97 25.38
CA HIS A 253 12.57 2.92 26.14
C HIS A 253 11.08 2.56 26.20
N GLY A 254 10.60 1.67 25.32
CA GLY A 254 9.25 1.13 25.32
C GLY A 254 8.19 2.03 24.66
N THR A 255 8.20 3.34 24.92
CA THR A 255 7.16 4.31 24.49
C THR A 255 7.79 5.59 23.94
N LEU A 256 7.10 6.30 23.04
CA LEU A 256 7.59 7.60 22.53
C LEU A 256 7.88 8.62 23.63
N GLU A 257 7.07 8.68 24.69
CA GLU A 257 7.26 9.60 25.83
C GLU A 257 8.68 9.47 26.41
N LYS A 258 9.10 8.23 26.70
CA LYS A 258 10.42 7.91 27.23
C LYS A 258 11.53 8.11 26.20
N VAL A 259 11.25 7.88 24.90
CA VAL A 259 12.21 8.19 23.83
C VAL A 259 12.43 9.71 23.72
N VAL A 260 11.37 10.50 23.81
CA VAL A 260 11.42 11.97 23.81
C VAL A 260 12.20 12.48 25.00
N GLU A 261 11.89 11.99 26.21
CA GLU A 261 12.62 12.32 27.44
C GLU A 261 14.11 11.98 27.31
N PHE A 262 14.44 10.80 26.78
CA PHE A 262 15.82 10.39 26.55
C PHE A 262 16.55 11.34 25.56
N ILE A 263 15.90 11.73 24.46
CA ILE A 263 16.49 12.62 23.47
C ILE A 263 16.69 14.04 24.04
N GLN A 264 15.71 14.55 24.79
CA GLN A 264 15.77 15.89 25.40
C GLN A 264 16.84 15.97 26.48
N ASN A 265 17.04 14.89 27.24
CA ASN A 265 18.04 14.81 28.29
C ASN A 265 19.45 14.43 27.78
N ASP A 266 19.64 14.20 26.48
CA ASP A 266 20.97 13.90 25.91
C ASP A 266 21.85 15.16 25.91
N PRO A 267 22.91 15.24 26.75
CA PRO A 267 23.78 16.41 26.81
C PRO A 267 24.54 16.63 25.50
N LYS A 268 24.68 15.60 24.65
CA LYS A 268 25.34 15.69 23.35
C LYS A 268 24.41 16.17 22.24
N LYS A 269 23.10 16.30 22.51
CA LYS A 269 22.06 16.67 21.53
C LYS A 269 22.20 15.90 20.22
N LYS A 270 22.46 14.59 20.31
CA LYS A 270 22.75 13.75 19.14
C LYS A 270 21.57 13.73 18.17
N TYR A 271 20.36 13.70 18.72
CA TYR A 271 19.09 13.78 18.01
C TYR A 271 18.38 15.07 18.41
N VAL A 272 17.70 15.70 17.47
CA VAL A 272 16.96 16.95 17.70
C VAL A 272 15.53 16.71 17.25
N ILE A 273 14.58 16.81 18.17
CA ILE A 273 13.16 16.67 17.87
C ILE A 273 12.69 17.97 17.19
N PRO A 274 11.88 17.91 16.12
CA PRO A 274 11.23 19.09 15.56
C PRO A 274 10.44 19.87 16.63
N ASP A 275 10.39 21.21 16.52
CA ASP A 275 9.75 22.06 17.54
C ASP A 275 8.24 21.77 17.70
N ASP A 276 7.55 21.49 16.59
CA ASP A 276 6.15 21.06 16.55
C ASP A 276 6.06 19.59 16.14
N TRP A 277 6.16 18.69 17.13
CA TRP A 277 6.16 17.24 16.94
C TRP A 277 4.98 16.57 17.65
N PRO A 278 3.75 16.68 17.09
CA PRO A 278 2.51 16.20 17.72
C PRO A 278 2.36 14.68 17.63
N TYR A 279 3.33 13.94 18.18
CA TYR A 279 3.35 12.48 18.10
C TYR A 279 2.17 11.82 18.82
N GLN A 280 1.61 12.47 19.83
CA GLN A 280 0.42 11.98 20.54
C GLN A 280 -0.81 12.03 19.65
N ASP A 281 -1.01 13.13 18.90
CA ASP A 281 -2.13 13.26 17.97
C ASP A 281 -1.98 12.29 16.78
N ALA A 282 -0.75 12.09 16.30
CA ALA A 282 -0.45 11.09 15.27
C ALA A 282 -0.72 9.66 15.76
N ARG A 283 -0.35 9.34 17.00
CA ARG A 283 -0.67 8.04 17.63
C ARG A 283 -2.18 7.87 17.78
N GLU A 284 -2.88 8.90 18.23
CA GLU A 284 -4.35 8.88 18.39
C GLU A 284 -5.05 8.64 17.05
N LEU A 285 -4.60 9.28 15.97
CA LEU A 285 -5.10 9.06 14.62
C LEU A 285 -4.99 7.59 14.18
N PHE A 286 -3.87 6.93 14.48
CA PHE A 286 -3.72 5.50 14.17
C PHE A 286 -4.54 4.58 15.08
N LEU A 287 -4.71 4.96 16.35
CA LEU A 287 -5.46 4.18 17.32
C LEU A 287 -6.96 4.24 17.04
N ASN A 288 -7.47 5.44 16.82
CA ASN A 288 -8.88 5.79 16.66
C ASN A 288 -9.09 6.62 15.37
N PRO A 289 -8.88 6.02 14.18
CA PRO A 289 -9.08 6.73 12.92
C PRO A 289 -10.56 7.05 12.71
N ASP A 290 -10.84 8.15 11.99
CA ASP A 290 -12.21 8.49 11.58
C ASP A 290 -12.63 7.60 10.39
N VAL A 291 -13.34 6.53 10.73
CA VAL A 291 -13.80 5.46 9.84
C VAL A 291 -15.24 5.10 10.15
N ARG A 292 -15.97 4.62 9.13
CA ARG A 292 -17.30 4.04 9.37
C ARG A 292 -17.15 2.71 10.07
N ASP A 293 -18.02 2.47 11.07
CA ASP A 293 -18.15 1.16 11.69
C ASP A 293 -18.46 0.11 10.62
N SER A 294 -17.96 -1.11 10.85
CA SER A 294 -18.18 -2.21 9.94
C SER A 294 -19.66 -2.50 9.69
N ASN A 295 -20.57 -2.25 10.64
CA ASN A 295 -22.01 -2.48 10.50
C ASN A 295 -22.78 -1.31 9.88
N HIS A 296 -22.09 -0.21 9.53
CA HIS A 296 -22.72 0.92 8.85
C HIS A 296 -23.38 0.47 7.53
N PRO A 297 -24.55 1.03 7.13
CA PRO A 297 -25.22 0.68 5.86
C PRO A 297 -24.33 0.81 4.63
N ASP A 298 -23.54 1.89 4.53
CA ASP A 298 -22.55 2.08 3.45
C ASP A 298 -21.46 0.99 3.40
N CYS A 299 -21.30 0.19 4.45
CA CYS A 299 -20.38 -0.94 4.51
C CYS A 299 -21.08 -2.29 4.21
N ASP A 300 -22.36 -2.30 3.85
CA ASP A 300 -23.02 -3.45 3.24
C ASP A 300 -22.86 -3.37 1.72
N PHE A 301 -22.09 -4.31 1.16
CA PHE A 301 -21.70 -4.28 -0.24
C PHE A 301 -21.96 -5.63 -0.91
N LYS A 302 -22.35 -5.56 -2.18
CA LYS A 302 -22.64 -6.73 -3.01
C LYS A 302 -22.00 -6.55 -4.37
N TRP A 303 -21.58 -7.67 -4.96
CA TRP A 303 -21.16 -7.73 -6.35
C TRP A 303 -22.39 -8.04 -7.18
N GLU A 304 -22.60 -7.24 -8.21
CA GLU A 304 -23.76 -7.32 -9.10
C GLU A 304 -23.33 -7.79 -10.49
N ALA A 305 -24.31 -8.08 -11.35
CA ALA A 305 -24.00 -8.32 -12.75
C ALA A 305 -23.56 -7.01 -13.42
N PRO A 306 -22.55 -7.04 -14.32
CA PRO A 306 -22.15 -5.83 -15.05
C PRO A 306 -23.24 -5.41 -16.04
N ASP A 307 -23.44 -4.09 -16.17
CA ASP A 307 -24.28 -3.48 -17.20
C ASP A 307 -23.45 -3.32 -18.48
N VAL A 308 -23.54 -4.32 -19.36
CA VAL A 308 -22.66 -4.42 -20.54
C VAL A 308 -22.87 -3.29 -21.52
N GLU A 309 -24.12 -2.93 -21.82
CA GLU A 309 -24.39 -1.91 -22.84
C GLU A 309 -24.05 -0.52 -22.32
N ALA A 310 -24.33 -0.22 -21.04
CA ALA A 310 -23.90 1.05 -20.45
C ALA A 310 -22.37 1.14 -20.30
N LEU A 311 -21.70 0.02 -20.03
CA LEU A 311 -20.23 -0.06 -19.99
C LEU A 311 -19.60 0.17 -21.37
N VAL A 312 -20.16 -0.44 -22.42
CA VAL A 312 -19.73 -0.22 -23.81
C VAL A 312 -19.93 1.24 -24.17
N LYS A 313 -21.13 1.79 -23.96
CA LYS A 313 -21.40 3.21 -24.20
C LYS A 313 -20.37 4.11 -23.51
N TYR A 314 -20.16 3.92 -22.22
CA TYR A 314 -19.25 4.78 -21.45
C TYR A 314 -17.79 4.65 -21.89
N LEU A 315 -17.26 3.44 -22.06
CA LEU A 315 -15.84 3.29 -22.40
C LEU A 315 -15.56 3.55 -23.87
N VAL A 316 -16.45 3.11 -24.77
CA VAL A 316 -16.25 3.19 -26.22
C VAL A 316 -16.69 4.54 -26.76
N GLU A 317 -17.96 4.92 -26.56
CA GLU A 317 -18.50 6.16 -27.12
C GLU A 317 -17.94 7.39 -26.40
N ASP A 318 -17.95 7.42 -25.06
CA ASP A 318 -17.53 8.62 -24.32
C ASP A 318 -16.00 8.71 -24.16
N LYS A 319 -15.30 7.57 -24.04
CA LYS A 319 -13.87 7.53 -23.67
C LYS A 319 -12.94 6.93 -24.74
N GLY A 320 -13.47 6.54 -25.90
CA GLY A 320 -12.67 6.13 -27.07
C GLY A 320 -11.95 4.78 -26.94
N PHE A 321 -12.45 3.87 -26.09
CA PHE A 321 -11.89 2.52 -25.96
C PHE A 321 -12.30 1.65 -27.14
N ASN A 322 -11.48 0.64 -27.46
CA ASN A 322 -11.85 -0.34 -28.49
C ASN A 322 -13.01 -1.24 -28.02
N GLU A 323 -14.07 -1.31 -28.82
CA GLU A 323 -15.31 -2.03 -28.48
C GLU A 323 -15.11 -3.53 -28.22
N ASP A 324 -14.40 -4.23 -29.11
CA ASP A 324 -14.16 -5.67 -28.97
C ASP A 324 -13.47 -6.00 -27.64
N ARG A 325 -12.50 -5.18 -27.24
CA ARG A 325 -11.81 -5.33 -25.96
C ARG A 325 -12.72 -5.09 -24.77
N VAL A 326 -13.58 -4.07 -24.83
CA VAL A 326 -14.55 -3.77 -23.76
C VAL A 326 -15.57 -4.88 -23.64
N ARG A 327 -16.16 -5.34 -24.76
CA ARG A 327 -17.13 -6.45 -24.77
C ARG A 327 -16.52 -7.76 -24.27
N SER A 328 -15.28 -8.07 -24.67
CA SER A 328 -14.54 -9.23 -24.15
C SER A 328 -14.30 -9.14 -22.63
N GLY A 329 -13.92 -7.97 -22.12
CA GLY A 329 -13.81 -7.71 -20.69
C GLY A 329 -15.15 -7.88 -19.96
N ALA A 330 -16.24 -7.35 -20.52
CA ALA A 330 -17.59 -7.48 -19.96
C ALA A 330 -18.04 -8.95 -19.88
N ALA A 331 -17.77 -9.75 -20.91
CA ALA A 331 -18.06 -11.19 -20.92
C ALA A 331 -17.30 -11.94 -19.81
N ARG A 332 -16.04 -11.56 -19.54
CA ARG A 332 -15.24 -12.11 -18.43
C ARG A 332 -15.87 -11.77 -17.07
N LEU A 333 -16.32 -10.53 -16.86
CA LEU A 333 -17.03 -10.13 -15.64
C LEU A 333 -18.31 -10.95 -15.45
N GLN A 334 -19.14 -11.07 -16.49
CA GLN A 334 -20.39 -11.83 -16.43
C GLN A 334 -20.17 -13.30 -16.06
N LYS A 335 -19.13 -13.93 -16.61
CA LYS A 335 -18.76 -15.33 -16.31
C LYS A 335 -18.32 -15.50 -14.86
N ASN A 336 -17.43 -14.64 -14.39
CA ASN A 336 -16.73 -14.84 -13.12
C ASN A 336 -17.51 -14.32 -11.90
N LEU A 337 -18.35 -13.28 -12.06
CA LEU A 337 -19.18 -12.76 -10.97
C LEU A 337 -20.41 -13.63 -10.66
N LYS A 338 -20.95 -14.36 -11.65
CA LYS A 338 -22.09 -15.28 -11.46
C LYS A 338 -21.73 -16.59 -10.76
N THR A 339 -20.46 -16.97 -10.74
CA THR A 339 -20.05 -18.28 -10.23
C THR A 339 -20.15 -18.29 -8.70
N ALA A 340 -21.09 -19.06 -8.15
CA ALA A 340 -21.15 -19.34 -6.72
C ALA A 340 -19.85 -20.06 -6.31
N GLN A 341 -19.00 -19.36 -5.57
CA GLN A 341 -17.69 -19.88 -5.22
C GLN A 341 -17.80 -20.93 -4.11
N GLN A 342 -17.10 -22.05 -4.30
CA GLN A 342 -16.88 -23.04 -3.25
C GLN A 342 -16.19 -22.34 -2.07
N SER A 343 -16.86 -22.32 -0.92
CA SER A 343 -16.37 -21.75 0.33
C SER A 343 -15.09 -22.46 0.77
N ARG A 344 -14.02 -21.69 1.04
CA ARG A 344 -12.75 -22.24 1.56
C ARG A 344 -12.94 -22.76 2.98
N LEU A 345 -12.27 -23.86 3.31
CA LEU A 345 -12.20 -24.42 4.68
C LEU A 345 -11.78 -23.38 5.72
N GLU A 346 -10.82 -22.51 5.41
CA GLU A 346 -10.38 -21.43 6.30
C GLU A 346 -11.48 -20.39 6.60
N GLY A 347 -12.54 -20.31 5.78
CA GLY A 347 -13.72 -19.50 6.09
C GLY A 347 -14.64 -20.12 7.15
N PHE A 348 -14.49 -21.41 7.45
CA PHE A 348 -15.27 -22.14 8.45
C PHE A 348 -14.59 -22.18 9.83
N PHE A 349 -13.28 -22.02 9.88
CA PHE A 349 -12.49 -22.14 11.11
C PHE A 349 -11.77 -20.82 11.39
N LYS A 350 -11.98 -20.25 12.59
CA LYS A 350 -11.14 -19.16 13.07
C LYS A 350 -9.75 -19.73 13.40
N PRO A 351 -8.64 -19.05 13.04
CA PRO A 351 -7.30 -19.45 13.46
C PRO A 351 -7.25 -19.57 14.98
N VAL A 352 -6.85 -20.73 15.49
CA VAL A 352 -6.72 -20.96 16.94
C VAL A 352 -5.53 -20.14 17.45
N ALA A 353 -5.73 -19.42 18.55
CA ALA A 353 -4.66 -18.67 19.20
C ALA A 353 -3.56 -19.64 19.68
N ARG A 354 -2.30 -19.32 19.39
CA ARG A 354 -1.15 -20.10 19.85
C ARG A 354 -1.02 -20.02 21.37
N THR A 355 -0.67 -21.14 21.98
CA THR A 355 -0.30 -21.23 23.40
C THR A 355 1.01 -20.50 23.68
N ASP A 356 1.27 -20.13 24.93
CA ASP A 356 2.50 -19.40 25.28
C ASP A 356 3.77 -20.25 25.08
N ALA A 357 3.67 -21.57 25.23
CA ALA A 357 4.74 -22.50 24.91
C ALA A 357 5.06 -22.51 23.40
N GLU A 358 4.04 -22.45 22.54
CA GLU A 358 4.22 -22.36 21.09
C GLU A 358 4.84 -21.02 20.69
N LYS A 359 4.36 -19.91 21.25
CA LYS A 359 4.95 -18.58 21.05
C LYS A 359 6.42 -18.54 21.46
N ALA A 360 6.77 -19.11 22.62
CA ALA A 360 8.16 -19.16 23.09
C ALA A 360 9.06 -19.98 22.15
N ASN A 361 8.58 -21.13 21.68
CA ASN A 361 9.33 -21.97 20.74
C ASN A 361 9.50 -21.29 19.37
N LEU A 362 8.48 -20.60 18.89
CA LEU A 362 8.54 -19.80 17.67
C LEU A 362 9.52 -18.65 17.80
N LYS A 363 9.48 -17.90 18.90
CA LYS A 363 10.45 -16.85 19.21
C LYS A 363 11.89 -17.36 19.15
N ARG A 364 12.18 -18.52 19.75
CA ARG A 364 13.51 -19.14 19.65
C ARG A 364 13.91 -19.46 18.21
N LYS A 365 13.04 -20.14 17.45
CA LYS A 365 13.31 -20.46 16.03
C LYS A 365 13.49 -19.20 15.18
N HIS A 366 12.77 -18.16 15.52
CA HIS A 366 12.82 -16.87 14.86
C HIS A 366 14.14 -16.15 15.12
N ASP A 367 14.58 -16.11 16.38
CA ASP A 367 15.87 -15.57 16.77
C ASP A 367 17.02 -16.32 16.06
N GLU A 368 16.95 -17.65 15.96
CA GLU A 368 17.89 -18.48 15.20
C GLU A 368 17.96 -18.08 13.72
N LYS A 369 16.80 -17.92 13.06
CA LYS A 369 16.74 -17.46 11.65
C LYS A 369 17.34 -16.06 11.46
N ILE A 370 17.06 -15.12 12.38
CA ILE A 370 17.62 -13.77 12.32
C ILE A 370 19.15 -13.84 12.43
N GLN A 371 19.68 -14.64 13.35
CA GLN A 371 21.13 -14.81 13.51
C GLN A 371 21.77 -15.42 12.26
N GLU A 372 21.14 -16.43 11.66
CA GLU A 372 21.59 -17.04 10.42
C GLU A 372 21.61 -16.04 9.25
N GLN A 373 20.55 -15.23 9.10
CA GLN A 373 20.49 -14.18 8.09
C GLN A 373 21.55 -13.08 8.31
N LYS A 374 21.76 -12.64 9.54
CA LYS A 374 22.81 -11.66 9.90
C LYS A 374 24.19 -12.20 9.57
N LYS A 375 24.45 -13.48 9.85
CA LYS A 375 25.69 -14.17 9.46
C LYS A 375 25.84 -14.20 7.94
N ARG A 376 24.81 -14.61 7.20
CA ARG A 376 24.85 -14.66 5.72
C ARG A 376 25.11 -13.28 5.10
N LYS A 377 24.44 -12.22 5.56
CA LYS A 377 24.68 -10.84 5.09
C LYS A 377 26.11 -10.38 5.37
N LYS A 378 26.68 -10.74 6.52
CA LYS A 378 28.07 -10.41 6.87
C LYS A 378 29.06 -11.13 5.95
N ASP A 379 28.80 -12.39 5.64
CA ASP A 379 29.64 -13.20 4.74
C ASP A 379 29.55 -12.68 3.30
N GLU A 380 28.36 -12.33 2.81
CA GLU A 380 28.15 -11.70 1.50
C GLU A 380 28.85 -10.32 1.40
N ALA A 381 28.78 -9.50 2.46
CA ALA A 381 29.46 -8.21 2.49
C ALA A 381 30.99 -8.37 2.50
N LYS A 382 31.51 -9.40 3.18
CA LYS A 382 32.93 -9.76 3.18
C LYS A 382 33.37 -10.22 1.78
N ALA A 383 32.62 -11.12 1.15
CA ALA A 383 32.87 -11.58 -0.21
C ALA A 383 32.84 -10.44 -1.24
N LYS A 384 31.90 -9.49 -1.13
CA LYS A 384 31.86 -8.30 -1.99
C LYS A 384 33.05 -7.37 -1.79
N LYS A 385 33.55 -7.23 -0.56
CA LYS A 385 34.77 -6.46 -0.27
C LYS A 385 36.01 -7.14 -0.84
N GLU A 386 36.12 -8.46 -0.70
CA GLU A 386 37.22 -9.26 -1.25
C GLU A 386 37.22 -9.26 -2.78
N ALA A 387 36.05 -9.33 -3.43
CA ALA A 387 35.91 -9.24 -4.88
C ALA A 387 36.28 -7.85 -5.43
N LYS A 388 36.01 -6.76 -4.68
CA LYS A 388 36.44 -5.40 -5.02
C LYS A 388 37.92 -5.11 -4.73
N ALA A 389 38.55 -5.91 -3.86
CA ALA A 389 39.95 -5.76 -3.48
C ALA A 389 40.91 -6.56 -4.40
N ARG A 390 40.40 -7.41 -5.30
CA ARG A 390 41.24 -8.04 -6.34
C ARG A 390 41.68 -6.98 -7.36
N PRO A 391 42.98 -6.80 -7.61
CA PRO A 391 43.43 -5.84 -8.61
C PRO A 391 42.95 -6.26 -9.99
N ARG A 392 42.39 -5.32 -10.76
CA ARG A 392 42.29 -5.46 -12.22
C ARG A 392 43.72 -5.42 -12.76
N GLY A 393 44.31 -6.58 -13.02
CA GLY A 393 45.66 -6.68 -13.55
C GLY A 393 45.90 -7.96 -14.34
N ALA A 394 46.29 -7.74 -15.60
CA ALA A 394 46.95 -8.64 -16.54
C ALA A 394 46.13 -9.79 -17.15
N GLY A 395 45.57 -9.48 -18.32
CA GLY A 395 45.22 -10.39 -19.40
C GLY A 395 45.26 -9.61 -20.69
#